data_AF-A0A942GFD1-F1
#
_entry.id   AF-A0A942GFD1-F1
#
_cell.length_a   1.000
_cell.length_b   1.000
_cell.length_c   1.000
_cell.angle_alpha   90.00
_cell.angle_beta   90.00
_cell.angle_gamma   90.00
#
_symmetry.space_group_name_H-M   'P 1'
#
loop_
_entity.id
_entity.type
_entity.pdbx_description
1 polymer ?
#
loop_
_entity_poly.entity_id
_entity_poly.type
_entity_poly.pdbx_seq_one_letter_code
_entity_poly.pdbx_strand_id
1 'polypeptide(L)'
;MEEKFKEYLPLVRNLASRYRGEHAEADDLFQVGCLGLLKALRSFAPERGVAFTTYAVPVIAGEIKMYLRGQGPLKYSRAQKMQAVRLKRLQEELGVSLGRQPTLGDLAQVSGLEREEVLMALEALRPPLSLDGEPAGRLMPAVCGEAEAVVDRVALCEMLAELPERERQILIYRFFRQRTQQEVAAALGISQVHVSRLERKILGDLKERLSS
;
A
#
# COMPACT_ATOMS: atom_id res chain seq x y z
N MET A 1 -28.92 34.48 -3.64
CA MET A 1 -27.69 33.66 -3.52
C MET A 1 -27.84 32.34 -4.26
N GLU A 2 -28.95 31.63 -4.08
CA GLU A 2 -29.23 30.35 -4.77
C GLU A 2 -29.29 30.44 -6.30
N GLU A 3 -29.90 31.48 -6.88
CA GLU A 3 -29.96 31.64 -8.35
C GLU A 3 -28.56 31.77 -8.97
N LYS A 4 -27.72 32.66 -8.42
CA LYS A 4 -26.31 32.80 -8.85
C LYS A 4 -25.53 31.51 -8.67
N PHE A 5 -25.79 30.76 -7.60
CA PHE A 5 -25.13 29.47 -7.40
C PHE A 5 -25.46 28.48 -8.53
N LYS A 6 -26.74 28.35 -8.90
CA LYS A 6 -27.19 27.50 -10.02
C LYS A 6 -26.61 27.95 -11.36
N GLU A 7 -26.56 29.25 -11.61
CA GLU A 7 -25.99 29.86 -12.82
C GLU A 7 -24.52 29.44 -13.07
N TYR A 8 -23.70 29.37 -12.00
CA TYR A 8 -22.28 29.03 -12.10
C TYR A 8 -21.97 27.53 -11.92
N LEU A 9 -22.96 26.65 -11.74
CA LEU A 9 -22.72 25.20 -11.70
C LEU A 9 -22.00 24.64 -12.94
N PRO A 10 -22.32 25.07 -14.18
CA PRO A 10 -21.61 24.62 -15.37
C PRO A 10 -20.12 25.00 -15.36
N LEU A 11 -19.77 26.15 -14.76
CA LEU A 11 -18.38 26.57 -14.58
C LEU A 11 -17.64 25.60 -13.64
N VAL A 12 -18.28 25.23 -12.53
CA VAL A 12 -17.72 24.26 -11.58
C VAL A 12 -17.50 22.90 -12.25
N ARG A 13 -18.49 22.40 -13.01
CA ARG A 13 -18.36 21.15 -13.78
C ARG A 13 -17.18 21.18 -14.74
N ASN A 14 -17.06 22.27 -15.51
CA ASN A 14 -15.94 22.46 -16.44
C ASN A 14 -14.59 22.50 -15.71
N LEU A 15 -14.50 23.20 -14.57
CA LEU A 15 -13.26 23.24 -13.79
C LEU A 15 -12.90 21.89 -13.20
N ALA A 16 -13.86 21.20 -12.55
CA ALA A 16 -13.66 19.89 -11.95
C ALA A 16 -13.18 18.85 -12.98
N SER A 17 -13.70 18.88 -14.21
CA SER A 17 -13.31 17.96 -15.28
C SER A 17 -11.81 18.01 -15.62
N ARG A 18 -11.15 19.16 -15.43
CA ARG A 18 -9.71 19.34 -15.69
C ARG A 18 -8.81 18.70 -14.64
N TYR A 19 -9.36 18.35 -13.48
CA TYR A 19 -8.65 17.78 -12.34
C TYR A 19 -8.96 16.29 -12.14
N ARG A 20 -9.66 15.66 -13.09
CA ARG A 20 -9.95 14.23 -13.06
C ARG A 20 -8.63 13.44 -13.10
N GLY A 21 -8.52 12.46 -12.21
CA GLY A 21 -7.37 11.59 -12.12
C GLY A 21 -7.74 10.24 -11.50
N GLU A 22 -6.75 9.36 -11.39
CA GLU A 22 -6.93 7.97 -10.93
C GLU A 22 -7.45 7.85 -9.50
N HIS A 23 -7.31 8.89 -8.68
CA HIS A 23 -7.66 8.89 -7.26
C HIS A 23 -8.71 9.94 -6.89
N ALA A 24 -9.46 10.48 -7.86
CA ALA A 24 -10.49 11.46 -7.59
C ALA A 24 -11.68 11.31 -8.55
N GLU A 25 -12.83 10.98 -7.97
CA GLU A 25 -14.07 10.84 -8.73
C GLU A 25 -14.60 12.20 -9.20
N ALA A 26 -15.27 12.20 -10.34
CA ALA A 26 -15.80 13.43 -10.94
C ALA A 26 -16.84 14.11 -10.04
N ASP A 27 -17.65 13.31 -9.34
CA ASP A 27 -18.69 13.82 -8.45
C ASP A 27 -18.10 14.45 -7.19
N ASP A 28 -17.04 13.87 -6.64
CA ASP A 28 -16.31 14.44 -5.49
C ASP A 28 -15.65 15.78 -5.85
N LEU A 29 -14.97 15.83 -7.00
CA LEU A 29 -14.35 17.06 -7.50
C LEU A 29 -15.40 18.15 -7.74
N PHE A 30 -16.57 17.77 -8.25
CA PHE A 30 -17.68 18.68 -8.45
C PHE A 30 -18.25 19.20 -7.12
N GLN A 31 -18.43 18.35 -6.11
CA GLN A 31 -18.89 18.76 -4.78
C GLN A 31 -17.91 19.72 -4.09
N VAL A 32 -16.62 19.41 -4.14
CA VAL A 32 -15.57 20.30 -3.60
C VAL A 32 -15.53 21.62 -4.36
N GLY A 33 -15.68 21.59 -5.69
CA GLY A 33 -15.78 22.79 -6.50
C GLY A 33 -17.00 23.64 -6.14
N CYS A 34 -18.13 23.02 -5.80
CA CYS A 34 -19.33 23.70 -5.31
C CYS A 34 -19.07 24.43 -3.97
N LEU A 35 -18.31 23.82 -3.04
CA LEU A 35 -17.89 24.49 -1.81
C LEU A 35 -17.01 25.73 -2.10
N GLY A 36 -16.10 25.62 -3.07
CA GLY A 36 -15.30 26.75 -3.54
C GLY A 36 -16.14 27.86 -4.17
N LEU A 37 -17.17 27.51 -4.93
CA LEU A 37 -18.11 28.48 -5.49
C LEU A 37 -18.90 29.20 -4.39
N LEU A 38 -19.37 28.49 -3.36
CA LEU A 38 -20.03 29.09 -2.21
C LEU A 38 -19.13 30.08 -1.47
N LYS A 39 -17.85 29.72 -1.26
CA LYS A 39 -16.85 30.62 -0.69
C LYS A 39 -16.65 31.85 -1.57
N ALA A 40 -16.52 31.67 -2.88
CA ALA A 40 -16.35 32.78 -3.82
C ALA A 40 -17.55 33.74 -3.81
N LEU A 41 -18.78 33.20 -3.82
CA LEU A 41 -20.01 34.00 -3.76
C LEU A 41 -20.14 34.81 -2.46
N ARG A 42 -19.67 34.27 -1.33
CA ARG A 42 -19.71 34.95 -0.03
C ARG A 42 -18.68 36.06 0.12
N SER A 43 -17.50 35.89 -0.48
CA SER A 43 -16.36 36.81 -0.28
C SER A 43 -16.11 37.78 -1.44
N PHE A 44 -16.85 37.66 -2.54
CA PHE A 44 -16.68 38.53 -3.70
C PHE A 44 -17.22 39.95 -3.43
N ALA A 45 -16.38 40.96 -3.68
CA ALA A 45 -16.73 42.37 -3.57
C ALA A 45 -16.83 43.00 -4.97
N PRO A 46 -18.04 43.35 -5.45
CA PRO A 46 -18.24 43.93 -6.79
C PRO A 46 -17.51 45.26 -7.02
N GLU A 47 -17.29 46.01 -5.94
CA GLU A 47 -16.62 47.33 -5.96
C GLU A 47 -15.19 47.28 -6.50
N ARG A 48 -14.58 46.09 -6.59
CA ARG A 48 -13.24 45.88 -7.16
C ARG A 48 -13.19 45.92 -8.70
N GLY A 49 -14.34 46.05 -9.38
CA GLY A 49 -14.41 46.27 -10.83
C GLY A 49 -14.01 45.08 -11.71
N VAL A 50 -13.92 43.87 -11.15
CA VAL A 50 -13.58 42.65 -11.90
C VAL A 50 -14.78 41.73 -12.06
N ALA A 51 -14.84 40.99 -13.18
CA ALA A 51 -15.88 39.98 -13.36
C ALA A 51 -15.78 38.88 -12.28
N PHE A 52 -16.92 38.42 -11.77
CA PHE A 52 -17.00 37.39 -10.74
C PHE A 52 -16.21 36.13 -11.11
N THR A 53 -16.27 35.69 -12.36
CA THR A 53 -15.55 34.51 -12.87
C THR A 53 -14.04 34.62 -12.69
N THR A 54 -13.47 35.82 -12.89
CA THR A 54 -12.03 36.11 -12.68
C THR A 54 -11.60 35.81 -11.25
N TYR A 55 -12.48 36.07 -10.27
CA TYR A 55 -12.23 35.79 -8.87
C TYR A 55 -12.59 34.35 -8.48
N ALA A 56 -13.72 33.83 -8.98
CA ALA A 56 -14.24 32.52 -8.58
C ALA A 56 -13.36 31.36 -9.07
N VAL A 57 -12.81 31.45 -10.29
CA VAL A 57 -11.97 30.40 -10.89
C VAL A 57 -10.78 30.01 -10.00
N PRO A 58 -9.91 30.93 -9.54
CA PRO A 58 -8.78 30.57 -8.67
C PRO A 58 -9.23 30.04 -7.30
N VAL A 59 -10.35 30.52 -6.75
CA VAL A 59 -10.91 30.04 -5.47
C VAL A 59 -11.39 28.59 -5.60
N ILE A 60 -12.21 28.30 -6.62
CA ILE A 60 -12.73 26.96 -6.92
C ILE A 60 -11.57 25.99 -7.19
N ALA A 61 -10.62 26.39 -8.03
CA ALA A 61 -9.44 25.58 -8.32
C ALA A 61 -8.57 25.33 -7.07
N GLY A 62 -8.48 26.30 -6.16
CA GLY A 62 -7.76 26.18 -4.90
C GLY A 62 -8.36 25.10 -3.99
N GLU A 63 -9.68 25.08 -3.84
CA GLU A 63 -10.39 24.06 -3.04
C GLU A 63 -10.21 22.65 -3.64
N ILE A 64 -10.36 22.51 -4.96
CA ILE A 64 -10.14 21.24 -5.66
C ILE A 64 -8.70 20.74 -5.46
N LYS A 65 -7.70 21.61 -5.63
CA LYS A 65 -6.30 21.27 -5.37
C LYS A 65 -6.05 20.90 -3.92
N MET A 66 -6.73 21.54 -2.96
CA MET A 66 -6.63 21.20 -1.55
C MET A 66 -7.18 19.81 -1.24
N TYR A 67 -8.34 19.47 -1.79
CA TYR A 67 -8.95 18.14 -1.66
C TYR A 67 -8.03 17.07 -2.25
N LEU A 68 -7.52 17.26 -3.47
CA LEU A 68 -6.61 16.32 -4.12
C LEU A 68 -5.32 16.06 -3.34
N ARG A 69 -4.78 17.06 -2.61
CA ARG A 69 -3.61 16.84 -1.73
C ARG A 69 -3.89 15.87 -0.59
N GLY A 70 -5.15 15.68 -0.20
CA GLY A 70 -5.59 14.81 0.88
C GLY A 70 -5.94 13.38 0.45
N GLN A 71 -6.23 13.14 -0.83
CA GLN A 71 -6.72 11.86 -1.38
C GLN A 71 -5.62 10.92 -1.89
N GLY A 72 -4.34 11.24 -1.64
CA GLY A 72 -3.25 10.34 -2.00
C GLY A 72 -3.32 9.04 -1.19
N PRO A 73 -2.93 7.88 -1.77
CA PRO A 73 -2.94 6.58 -1.09
C PRO A 73 -2.04 6.55 0.16
N LEU A 74 -1.06 7.45 0.24
CA LEU A 74 -0.17 7.62 1.39
C LEU A 74 -0.37 9.01 2.02
N LYS A 75 -0.64 9.01 3.33
CA LYS A 75 -0.79 10.23 4.14
C LYS A 75 0.55 10.63 4.74
N TYR A 76 1.25 11.56 4.09
CA TYR A 76 2.45 12.20 4.65
C TYR A 76 2.11 13.45 5.46
N SER A 77 2.98 13.79 6.41
CA SER A 77 2.87 15.05 7.16
C SER A 77 3.05 16.27 6.25
N ARG A 78 2.51 17.43 6.65
CA ARG A 78 2.68 18.68 5.89
C ARG A 78 4.15 19.05 5.71
N ALA A 79 4.95 18.84 6.76
CA ALA A 79 6.39 19.10 6.74
C ALA A 79 7.11 18.22 5.71
N GLN A 80 6.80 16.92 5.68
CA GLN A 80 7.38 15.97 4.71
C GLN A 80 7.03 16.36 3.27
N LYS A 81 5.78 16.74 2.97
CA LYS A 81 5.39 17.17 1.62
C LYS A 81 6.09 18.47 1.20
N MET A 82 6.21 19.43 2.11
CA MET A 82 6.95 20.67 1.83
C MET A 82 8.43 20.41 1.56
N GLN A 83 9.06 19.55 2.37
CA GLN A 83 10.45 19.16 2.23
C GLN A 83 10.70 18.43 0.90
N ALA A 84 9.79 17.53 0.52
CA ALA A 84 9.85 16.82 -0.75
C ALA A 84 9.78 17.77 -1.96
N VAL A 85 8.84 18.73 -1.94
CA VAL A 85 8.71 19.74 -3.02
C VAL A 85 9.96 20.62 -3.09
N ARG A 86 10.53 21.01 -1.95
CA ARG A 86 11.77 21.80 -1.90
C ARG A 86 12.95 21.02 -2.49
N LEU A 87 13.11 19.76 -2.10
CA LEU A 87 14.17 18.89 -2.62
C LEU A 87 14.04 18.63 -4.12
N LYS A 88 12.82 18.50 -4.64
CA LYS A 88 12.59 18.33 -6.08
C LYS A 88 13.04 19.56 -6.89
N ARG A 89 12.74 20.77 -6.40
CA ARG A 89 13.23 22.01 -7.02
C ARG A 89 14.75 22.11 -6.99
N LEU A 90 15.35 21.82 -5.84
CA LEU A 90 16.80 21.77 -5.69
C LEU A 90 17.43 20.76 -6.66
N GLN A 91 16.80 19.59 -6.85
CA GLN A 91 17.27 18.59 -7.80
C GLN A 91 17.24 19.10 -9.25
N GLU A 92 16.21 19.84 -9.64
CA GLU A 92 16.12 20.46 -10.97
C GLU A 92 17.20 21.54 -11.15
N GLU A 93 17.33 22.46 -10.19
CA GLU A 93 18.32 23.55 -10.21
C GLU A 93 19.76 23.02 -10.23
N LEU A 94 20.06 22.03 -9.39
CA LEU A 94 21.38 21.41 -9.31
C LEU A 94 21.69 20.56 -10.54
N GLY A 95 20.67 19.96 -11.16
CA GLY A 95 20.84 19.22 -12.41
C GLY A 95 21.29 20.14 -13.56
N VAL A 96 20.73 21.35 -13.61
CA VAL A 96 21.13 22.36 -14.61
C VAL A 96 22.57 22.83 -14.36
N SER A 97 22.96 23.08 -13.11
CA SER A 97 24.31 23.58 -12.80
C SER A 97 25.40 22.53 -12.97
N LEU A 98 25.11 21.26 -12.66
CA LEU A 98 26.08 20.16 -12.77
C LEU A 98 26.16 19.55 -14.18
N GLY A 99 25.19 19.83 -15.05
CA GLY A 99 25.09 19.18 -16.37
C GLY A 99 24.86 17.66 -16.31
N ARG A 100 24.49 17.14 -15.13
CA ARG A 100 24.18 15.73 -14.86
C ARG A 100 23.10 15.63 -13.79
N GLN A 101 22.49 14.46 -13.65
CA GLN A 101 21.56 14.24 -12.54
C GLN A 101 22.30 14.31 -11.18
N PRO A 102 21.75 15.07 -10.21
CA PRO A 102 22.26 15.11 -8.84
C PRO A 102 22.17 13.75 -8.14
N THR A 103 23.21 13.39 -7.40
CA THR A 103 23.19 12.23 -6.51
C THR A 103 22.51 12.58 -5.18
N LEU A 104 22.15 11.56 -4.38
CA LEU A 104 21.66 11.77 -3.01
C LEU A 104 22.69 12.54 -2.16
N GLY A 105 23.99 12.32 -2.39
CA GLY A 105 25.05 13.05 -1.71
C GLY A 105 25.09 14.53 -2.08
N ASP A 106 24.95 14.85 -3.37
CA ASP A 106 24.90 16.24 -3.86
C ASP A 106 23.70 16.99 -3.24
N LEU A 107 22.54 16.32 -3.18
CA LEU A 107 21.33 16.89 -2.59
C LEU A 107 21.43 17.07 -1.08
N ALA A 108 22.01 16.10 -0.37
CA ALA A 108 22.24 16.18 1.08
C ALA A 108 23.14 17.38 1.43
N GLN A 109 24.22 17.56 0.68
CA GLN A 109 25.18 18.64 0.90
C GLN A 109 24.56 20.03 0.72
N VAL A 110 23.71 20.21 -0.29
CA VAL A 110 23.08 21.50 -0.59
C VAL A 110 21.87 21.77 0.29
N SER A 111 21.11 20.73 0.66
CA SER A 111 19.92 20.87 1.50
C SER A 111 20.22 20.92 3.00
N GLY A 112 21.42 20.48 3.42
CA GLY A 112 21.81 20.36 4.82
C GLY A 112 21.10 19.22 5.56
N LEU A 113 20.55 18.27 4.82
CA LEU A 113 19.83 17.10 5.34
C LEU A 113 20.70 15.86 5.27
N GLU A 114 20.39 14.88 6.12
CA GLU A 114 21.00 13.56 6.00
C GLU A 114 20.53 12.85 4.72
N ARG A 115 21.37 11.97 4.16
CA ARG A 115 21.04 11.24 2.92
C ARG A 115 19.74 10.44 3.03
N GLU A 116 19.49 9.87 4.20
CA GLU A 116 18.28 9.10 4.50
C GLU A 116 17.03 9.98 4.50
N GLU A 117 17.12 11.20 5.04
CA GLU A 117 16.03 12.17 5.04
C GLU A 117 15.72 12.68 3.63
N VAL A 118 16.76 12.88 2.81
CA VAL A 118 16.61 13.21 1.39
C VAL A 118 15.91 12.08 0.66
N LEU A 119 16.32 10.83 0.88
CA LEU A 119 15.70 9.66 0.27
C LEU A 119 14.22 9.55 0.64
N MET A 120 13.90 9.59 1.94
CA MET A 120 12.52 9.50 2.42
C MET A 120 11.63 10.62 1.86
N ALA A 121 12.15 11.85 1.77
CA ALA A 121 11.41 12.97 1.22
C ALA A 121 11.14 12.80 -0.29
N LEU A 122 12.11 12.30 -1.06
CA LEU A 122 11.91 12.03 -2.49
C LEU A 122 10.93 10.87 -2.72
N GLU A 123 10.98 9.83 -1.88
CA GLU A 123 10.02 8.71 -1.92
C GLU A 123 8.60 9.15 -1.59
N ALA A 124 8.42 10.16 -0.73
CA ALA A 124 7.10 10.68 -0.37
C ALA A 124 6.32 11.31 -1.55
N LEU A 125 7.01 11.64 -2.64
CA LEU A 125 6.39 12.14 -3.88
C LEU A 125 6.12 11.04 -4.91
N ARG A 126 6.62 9.83 -4.68
CA ARG A 126 6.46 8.72 -5.62
C ARG A 126 5.04 8.15 -5.46
N PRO A 127 4.23 8.09 -6.53
CA PRO A 127 2.97 7.37 -6.47
C PRO A 127 3.26 5.87 -6.23
N PRO A 128 2.43 5.16 -5.45
CA PRO A 128 2.55 3.72 -5.36
C PRO A 128 2.31 3.09 -6.73
N LEU A 129 2.99 1.96 -6.97
CA LEU A 129 2.75 1.16 -8.16
C LEU A 129 1.54 0.24 -7.92
N SER A 130 0.73 0.05 -8.95
CA SER A 130 -0.33 -0.97 -8.93
C SER A 130 0.31 -2.37 -8.89
N LEU A 131 -0.21 -3.25 -8.04
CA LEU A 131 0.20 -4.65 -7.99
C LEU A 131 -0.32 -5.45 -9.18
N ASP A 132 -1.38 -4.97 -9.84
CA ASP A 132 -2.00 -5.61 -11.00
C ASP A 132 -1.43 -5.10 -12.34
N GLY A 133 -0.50 -4.15 -12.31
CA GLY A 133 0.17 -3.63 -13.52
C GLY A 133 1.26 -4.55 -14.03
N GLU A 134 1.63 -4.41 -15.32
CA GLU A 134 2.82 -5.11 -15.85
C GLU A 134 4.04 -4.78 -14.97
N PRO A 135 4.77 -5.79 -14.46
CA PRO A 135 5.80 -5.58 -13.47
C PRO A 135 7.02 -4.91 -14.12
N ALA A 136 7.05 -3.59 -14.10
CA ALA A 136 8.24 -2.81 -14.40
C ALA A 136 9.23 -2.90 -13.22
N GLY A 137 9.91 -4.04 -13.12
CA GLY A 137 11.09 -4.23 -12.28
C GLY A 137 10.80 -4.85 -10.92
N ARG A 138 11.37 -6.05 -10.72
CA ARG A 138 11.45 -6.82 -9.47
C ARG A 138 10.13 -6.86 -8.69
N LEU A 139 9.38 -7.92 -8.92
CA LEU A 139 8.65 -8.57 -7.83
C LEU A 139 9.60 -8.62 -6.64
N MET A 140 9.29 -7.87 -5.58
CA MET A 140 9.95 -8.08 -4.31
C MET A 140 9.77 -9.56 -4.00
N PRO A 141 10.85 -10.36 -3.87
CA PRO A 141 10.67 -11.68 -3.32
C PRO A 141 9.95 -11.45 -1.99
N ALA A 142 8.82 -12.14 -1.80
CA ALA A 142 8.20 -12.23 -0.48
C ALA A 142 9.35 -12.49 0.49
N VAL A 143 9.52 -11.67 1.53
CA VAL A 143 10.57 -11.91 2.51
C VAL A 143 10.29 -13.30 3.07
N CYS A 144 11.12 -14.25 2.63
CA CYS A 144 10.80 -15.65 2.64
C CYS A 144 10.95 -16.19 4.06
N GLY A 145 9.83 -16.58 4.67
CA GLY A 145 9.82 -17.69 5.63
C GLY A 145 10.14 -19.05 4.97
N GLU A 146 10.46 -19.08 3.67
CA GLU A 146 10.81 -20.30 2.93
C GLU A 146 12.11 -20.95 3.42
N ALA A 147 13.09 -20.18 3.92
CA ALA A 147 14.33 -20.76 4.42
C ALA A 147 14.11 -21.60 5.69
N GLU A 148 13.36 -21.06 6.67
CA GLU A 148 12.96 -21.78 7.88
C GLU A 148 12.07 -22.97 7.53
N ALA A 149 11.09 -22.78 6.63
CA ALA A 149 10.21 -23.88 6.19
C ALA A 149 10.95 -25.00 5.45
N VAL A 150 12.06 -24.71 4.76
CA VAL A 150 12.90 -25.74 4.11
C VAL A 150 13.71 -26.51 5.16
N VAL A 151 14.27 -25.84 6.16
CA VAL A 151 15.00 -26.50 7.27
C VAL A 151 14.04 -27.38 8.09
N ASP A 152 12.87 -26.87 8.46
CA ASP A 152 11.83 -27.63 9.17
C ASP A 152 11.37 -28.84 8.38
N ARG A 153 11.27 -28.72 7.04
CA ARG A 153 10.91 -29.84 6.16
C ARG A 153 11.97 -30.93 6.15
N VAL A 154 13.25 -30.58 6.12
CA VAL A 154 14.34 -31.56 6.15
C VAL A 154 14.36 -32.28 7.51
N ALA A 155 14.31 -31.53 8.61
CA ALA A 155 14.25 -32.09 9.96
C ALA A 155 13.02 -33.00 10.16
N LEU A 156 11.84 -32.58 9.68
CA LEU A 156 10.63 -33.40 9.73
C LEU A 156 10.77 -34.69 8.92
N CYS A 157 11.40 -34.65 7.74
CA CYS A 157 11.61 -35.86 6.94
C CYS A 157 12.51 -36.88 7.64
N GLU A 158 13.57 -36.43 8.32
CA GLU A 158 14.45 -37.30 9.12
C GLU A 158 13.68 -37.91 10.29
N MET A 159 12.93 -37.09 11.03
CA MET A 159 12.12 -37.56 12.16
C MET A 159 11.03 -38.56 11.75
N LEU A 160 10.41 -38.37 10.59
CA LEU A 160 9.44 -39.31 10.03
C LEU A 160 10.09 -40.63 9.59
N ALA A 161 11.37 -40.63 9.23
CA ALA A 161 12.11 -41.83 8.85
C ALA A 161 12.46 -42.70 10.07
N GLU A 162 12.69 -42.09 11.23
CA GLU A 162 12.96 -42.77 12.51
C GLU A 162 11.72 -43.39 13.16
N LEU A 163 10.51 -42.97 12.76
CA LEU A 163 9.28 -43.47 13.36
C LEU A 163 9.13 -44.99 13.16
N PRO A 164 8.68 -45.72 14.20
CA PRO A 164 8.28 -47.11 14.07
C PRO A 164 7.30 -47.31 12.91
N GLU A 165 7.43 -48.43 12.20
CA GLU A 165 6.68 -48.69 10.98
C GLU A 165 5.17 -48.47 11.15
N ARG A 166 4.62 -48.87 12.29
CA ARG A 166 3.20 -48.73 12.62
C ARG A 166 2.76 -47.27 12.80
N GLU A 167 3.61 -46.44 13.41
CA GLU A 167 3.34 -45.02 13.64
C GLU A 167 3.44 -44.24 12.32
N ARG A 168 4.46 -44.56 11.50
CA ARG A 168 4.61 -44.03 10.15
C ARG A 168 3.41 -44.36 9.26
N GLN A 169 2.90 -45.58 9.31
CA GLN A 169 1.70 -45.99 8.55
C GLN A 169 0.46 -45.19 8.97
N ILE A 170 0.28 -44.90 10.27
CA ILE A 170 -0.81 -44.05 10.75
C ILE A 170 -0.73 -42.66 10.12
N LEU A 171 0.45 -42.04 10.12
CA LEU A 171 0.63 -40.70 9.52
C LEU A 171 0.41 -40.71 8.00
N ILE A 172 0.91 -41.72 7.29
CA ILE A 172 0.69 -41.87 5.84
C ILE A 172 -0.81 -41.97 5.55
N TYR A 173 -1.54 -42.82 6.27
CA TYR A 173 -2.97 -42.96 6.03
C TYR A 173 -3.76 -41.69 6.40
N ARG A 174 -3.41 -41.03 7.50
CA ARG A 174 -4.11 -39.82 7.98
C ARG A 174 -3.83 -38.60 7.11
N PHE A 175 -2.56 -38.30 6.83
CA PHE A 175 -2.16 -37.02 6.24
C PHE A 175 -1.85 -37.09 4.74
N PHE A 176 -1.36 -38.23 4.25
CA PHE A 176 -1.04 -38.39 2.81
C PHE A 176 -2.17 -39.04 2.02
N ARG A 177 -2.93 -39.95 2.63
CA ARG A 177 -4.08 -40.63 2.01
C ARG A 177 -5.44 -40.10 2.49
N GLN A 178 -5.44 -39.09 3.37
CA GLN A 178 -6.64 -38.39 3.85
C GLN A 178 -7.73 -39.30 4.45
N ARG A 179 -7.34 -40.45 5.03
CA ARG A 179 -8.28 -41.40 5.65
C ARG A 179 -8.75 -40.94 7.02
N THR A 180 -9.98 -41.27 7.41
CA THR A 180 -10.49 -41.02 8.77
C THR A 180 -9.82 -41.93 9.79
N GLN A 181 -9.80 -41.55 11.08
CA GLN A 181 -9.24 -42.40 12.14
C GLN A 181 -9.93 -43.77 12.24
N GLN A 182 -11.22 -43.85 11.88
CA GLN A 182 -11.96 -45.11 11.81
C GLN A 182 -11.50 -45.99 10.65
N GLU A 183 -11.26 -45.41 9.48
CA GLU A 183 -10.70 -46.13 8.32
C GLU A 183 -9.26 -46.60 8.56
N VAL A 184 -8.45 -45.79 9.25
CA VAL A 184 -7.09 -46.17 9.64
C VAL A 184 -7.13 -47.31 10.68
N ALA A 185 -8.03 -47.24 11.65
CA ALA A 185 -8.25 -48.28 12.64
C ALA A 185 -8.63 -49.61 12.00
N ALA A 186 -9.58 -49.58 11.04
CA ALA A 186 -9.98 -50.75 10.26
C ALA A 186 -8.81 -51.32 9.43
N ALA A 187 -8.01 -50.46 8.80
CA ALA A 187 -6.87 -50.88 7.98
C ALA A 187 -5.70 -51.48 8.80
N LEU A 188 -5.53 -51.06 10.05
CA LEU A 188 -4.41 -51.47 10.93
C LEU A 188 -4.82 -52.49 12.02
N GLY A 189 -6.07 -52.95 12.00
CA GLY A 189 -6.60 -53.94 12.95
C GLY A 189 -6.59 -53.48 14.41
N ILE A 190 -6.78 -52.18 14.67
CA ILE A 190 -6.79 -51.60 16.03
C ILE A 190 -8.03 -50.73 16.24
N SER A 191 -8.30 -50.34 17.48
CA SER A 191 -9.43 -49.47 17.77
C SER A 191 -9.14 -48.01 17.37
N GLN A 192 -10.19 -47.28 16.98
CA GLN A 192 -10.08 -45.85 16.65
C GLN A 192 -9.52 -45.03 17.84
N VAL A 193 -9.89 -45.38 19.07
CA VAL A 193 -9.35 -44.73 20.27
C VAL A 193 -7.84 -44.94 20.39
N HIS A 194 -7.34 -46.14 20.03
CA HIS A 194 -5.91 -46.42 19.98
C HIS A 194 -5.21 -45.56 18.92
N VAL A 195 -5.77 -45.47 17.70
CA VAL A 195 -5.25 -44.61 16.62
C VAL A 195 -5.19 -43.15 17.08
N SER A 196 -6.25 -42.65 17.73
CA SER A 196 -6.31 -41.27 18.24
C SER A 196 -5.22 -40.99 19.29
N ARG A 197 -4.96 -41.93 20.20
CA ARG A 197 -3.90 -41.82 21.21
C ARG A 197 -2.51 -41.80 20.57
N LEU A 198 -2.26 -42.70 19.61
CA LEU A 198 -0.99 -42.74 18.89
C LEU A 198 -0.77 -41.47 18.06
N GLU A 199 -1.77 -41.00 17.30
CA GLU A 199 -1.68 -39.77 16.51
C GLU A 199 -1.34 -38.57 17.39
N ARG A 200 -2.00 -38.42 18.54
CA ARG A 200 -1.69 -37.33 19.48
C ARG A 200 -0.28 -37.44 20.06
N LYS A 201 0.17 -38.65 20.41
CA LYS A 201 1.52 -38.88 20.91
C LYS A 201 2.57 -38.53 19.86
N ILE A 202 2.44 -39.09 18.66
CA ILE A 202 3.37 -38.86 17.54
C ILE A 202 3.46 -37.37 17.21
N LEU A 203 2.33 -36.67 17.08
CA LEU A 203 2.33 -35.23 16.78
C LEU A 203 2.91 -34.38 17.92
N GLY A 204 2.75 -34.80 19.18
CA GLY A 204 3.39 -34.18 20.33
C GLY A 204 4.90 -34.31 20.27
N ASP A 205 5.39 -35.54 20.11
CA ASP A 205 6.82 -35.85 20.04
C ASP A 205 7.49 -35.13 18.85
N LEU A 206 6.83 -35.08 17.68
CA LEU A 206 7.33 -34.35 16.52
C LEU A 206 7.38 -32.84 16.77
N LYS A 207 6.38 -32.27 17.45
CA LYS A 207 6.33 -30.84 17.74
C LYS A 207 7.43 -30.42 18.74
N GLU A 208 7.64 -31.19 19.81
CA GLU A 208 8.67 -30.89 20.81
C GLU A 208 10.08 -30.88 20.19
N ARG A 209 10.37 -31.86 19.33
CA ARG A 209 11.65 -31.99 18.63
C ARG A 209 11.89 -30.91 17.58
N LEU A 210 10.84 -30.42 16.90
CA LEU A 210 10.94 -29.29 15.94
C LEU A 210 11.11 -27.94 16.64
N SER A 211 10.67 -27.83 17.90
CA SER A 211 10.79 -26.59 18.69
C SER A 211 12.05 -26.48 19.54
N SER A 212 12.90 -27.52 19.52
CA SER A 212 14.13 -27.64 20.30
C SER A 212 15.36 -27.39 19.45
#